data_AF-A0A4Q2YDZ3-F1
#
_entry.id   AF-A0A4Q2YDZ3-F1
#
_cell.length_a   1.000
_cell.length_b   1.000
_cell.length_c   1.000
_cell.angle_alpha   90.00
_cell.angle_beta   90.00
_cell.angle_gamma   90.00
#
_symmetry.space_group_name_H-M   'P 1'
#
loop_
_entity.id
_entity.type
_entity.pdbx_description
1 polymer ?
#
loop_
_entity_poly.entity_id
_entity_poly.type
_entity_poly.pdbx_seq_one_letter_code
_entity_poly.pdbx_strand_id
1 'polypeptide(L)' 'MKYPTPCCRMELTLAELNCEWPQGFAKFAIEVMNAGIGELPDGLAEELARILGTPVRIIHRRL' A
#
# COMPACT_ATOMS: atom_id res chain seq x y z
N MET A 1 -0.72 -15.55 -9.60
CA MET A 1 0.71 -15.39 -9.28
C MET A 1 0.92 -15.91 -7.86
N LYS A 2 1.92 -16.76 -7.64
CA LYS A 2 2.29 -17.27 -6.30
C LYS A 2 3.45 -16.44 -5.76
N TYR A 3 3.52 -16.31 -4.44
CA TYR A 3 4.55 -15.56 -3.72
C TYR A 3 5.07 -16.38 -2.54
N PRO A 4 6.36 -16.29 -2.21
CA PRO A 4 6.93 -16.97 -1.06
C PRO A 4 6.51 -16.29 0.25
N THR A 5 6.11 -17.09 1.23
CA THR A 5 5.82 -16.61 2.59
C THR A 5 7.11 -16.24 3.34
N PRO A 6 7.09 -15.19 4.17
CA PRO A 6 8.31 -14.73 4.86
C PRO A 6 8.77 -15.67 5.98
N CYS A 7 7.87 -16.48 6.53
CA CYS A 7 8.15 -17.37 7.67
C CYS A 7 8.78 -18.71 7.27
N CYS A 8 8.32 -19.32 6.17
CA CYS A 8 8.73 -20.66 5.77
C CYS A 8 9.08 -20.79 4.28
N ARG A 9 9.03 -19.69 3.52
CA ARG A 9 9.29 -19.65 2.06
C ARG A 9 8.36 -20.55 1.24
N MET A 10 7.21 -20.92 1.80
CA MET A 10 6.17 -21.65 1.09
C MET A 10 5.53 -20.75 0.03
N GLU A 11 5.39 -21.25 -1.19
CA GLU A 11 4.80 -20.53 -2.34
C GLU A 11 3.27 -20.63 -2.32
N LEU A 12 2.60 -19.50 -2.10
CA LEU A 12 1.14 -19.41 -1.97
C LEU A 12 0.58 -18.27 -2.83
N THR A 13 -0.67 -18.40 -3.24
CA THR A 13 -1.48 -17.30 -3.71
C THR A 13 -2.10 -16.55 -2.52
N LEU A 14 -2.47 -15.28 -2.71
CA LEU A 14 -3.12 -14.49 -1.66
C LEU A 14 -4.44 -15.11 -1.15
N ALA A 15 -5.12 -15.90 -1.99
CA ALA A 15 -6.38 -16.56 -1.64
C ALA A 15 -6.18 -17.78 -0.72
N GLU A 16 -4.96 -18.31 -0.62
CA GLU A 16 -4.62 -19.48 0.20
C GLU A 16 -4.14 -19.09 1.62
N LEU A 17 -4.08 -17.79 1.94
CA LEU A 17 -3.69 -17.31 3.26
C LEU A 17 -4.87 -17.38 4.24
N ASN A 18 -4.76 -18.25 5.24
CA ASN A 18 -5.70 -18.31 6.35
C ASN A 18 -5.32 -17.28 7.43
N CYS A 19 -5.94 -16.11 7.37
CA CYS A 19 -5.68 -15.00 8.29
C CYS A 19 -6.47 -15.15 9.61
N GLU A 20 -6.10 -16.14 10.44
CA GLU A 20 -6.81 -16.43 11.71
C GLU A 20 -6.44 -15.46 12.85
N TRP A 21 -5.27 -14.82 12.78
CA TRP A 21 -4.83 -13.75 13.67
C TRP A 21 -4.81 -12.42 12.92
N PRO A 22 -4.86 -11.25 13.58
CA PRO A 22 -4.54 -9.97 12.93
C PRO A 22 -3.03 -9.92 12.64
N GLN A 23 -2.55 -10.80 11.77
CA GLN A 23 -1.31 -10.61 11.04
C GLN A 23 -1.59 -9.55 10.00
N GLY A 24 -1.65 -8.30 10.49
CA GLY A 24 -1.93 -7.14 9.68
C GLY A 24 -0.81 -6.99 8.66
N PHE A 25 -1.00 -7.53 7.45
CA PHE A 25 -0.64 -6.79 6.26
C PHE A 25 -1.49 -5.51 6.29
N ALA A 26 -1.10 -4.58 7.15
CA ALA A 26 -1.87 -3.39 7.42
C ALA A 26 -1.72 -2.48 6.20
N LYS A 27 -2.69 -2.59 5.29
CA LYS A 27 -2.79 -1.68 4.16
C LYS A 27 -3.45 -0.41 4.68
N PHE A 28 -2.64 0.58 4.99
CA PHE A 28 -3.13 1.92 5.31
C PHE A 28 -3.38 2.68 4.01
N ALA A 29 -4.51 3.35 3.93
CA ALA A 29 -4.83 4.27 2.85
C ALA A 29 -5.07 5.66 3.46
N ILE A 30 -4.44 6.67 2.89
CA ILE A 30 -4.70 8.07 3.22
C ILE A 30 -5.54 8.61 2.06
N GLU A 31 -6.79 8.95 2.34
CA GLU A 31 -7.71 9.54 1.37
C GLU A 31 -7.92 11.01 1.70
N VAL A 32 -7.74 11.87 0.70
CA VAL A 32 -7.97 13.30 0.84
C VAL A 32 -8.87 13.75 -0.31
N MET A 33 -9.99 14.38 0.02
CA MET A 33 -10.94 14.91 -0.95
C MET A 33 -10.67 16.40 -1.15
N ASN A 34 -10.48 16.81 -2.41
CA ASN A 34 -10.37 18.22 -2.82
C ASN A 34 -9.37 19.05 -1.97
N ALA A 35 -8.09 18.68 -2.03
CA ALA A 35 -7.03 19.37 -1.28
C ALA A 35 -6.69 20.80 -1.79
N GLY A 36 -7.44 21.32 -2.78
CA GLY A 36 -7.14 22.61 -3.42
C GLY A 36 -5.84 22.63 -4.21
N ILE A 37 -5.20 21.48 -4.36
CA ILE A 37 -4.02 21.24 -5.19
C ILE A 37 -4.52 20.56 -6.48
N GLY A 38 -4.06 21.03 -7.64
CA GLY A 38 -4.44 20.48 -8.94
C GLY A 38 -3.85 19.08 -9.14
N GLU A 39 -2.75 19.01 -9.89
CA GLU A 39 -1.96 17.78 -9.95
C GLU A 39 -1.10 17.63 -8.70
N LEU A 40 -0.76 16.38 -8.37
CA LEU A 40 0.13 16.11 -7.25
C LEU A 40 1.51 16.73 -7.56
N PRO A 41 2.07 17.58 -6.70
CA PRO A 41 3.38 18.19 -6.96
C PRO A 41 4.47 17.14 -7.19
N ASP A 42 5.38 17.45 -8.11
CA ASP A 42 6.59 16.65 -8.33
C ASP A 42 7.36 16.48 -7.02
N GLY A 43 7.80 15.26 -6.72
CA GLY A 43 8.54 14.92 -5.50
C GLY A 43 7.68 14.69 -4.24
N LEU A 44 6.40 15.05 -4.21
CA LEU A 44 5.55 14.82 -3.04
C LEU A 44 5.40 13.31 -2.73
N ALA A 45 5.29 12.48 -3.76
CA ALA A 45 5.22 11.03 -3.60
C ALA A 45 6.51 10.44 -2.98
N GLU A 46 7.68 10.97 -3.35
CA GLU A 46 8.97 10.56 -2.81
C GLU A 46 9.11 10.98 -1.34
N GLU A 47 8.67 12.20 -1.02
CA GLU A 47 8.65 12.68 0.36
C GLU A 47 7.71 11.85 1.25
N LEU A 48 6.51 11.52 0.75
CA LEU A 48 5.58 10.65 1.45
C LEU A 48 6.16 9.25 1.66
N ALA A 49 6.80 8.66 0.65
CA ALA A 49 7.47 7.37 0.79
C ALA A 49 8.59 7.41 1.83
N ARG A 50 9.38 8.49 1.85
CA ARG A 50 10.45 8.71 2.83
C ARG A 50 9.90 8.83 4.26
N ILE A 51 8.82 9.58 4.46
CA ILE A 51 8.18 9.76 5.77
C ILE A 51 7.56 8.45 6.26
N LEU A 52 6.89 7.72 5.38
CA LEU A 52 6.22 6.46 5.71
C LEU A 52 7.17 5.27 5.80
N GLY A 53 8.41 5.41 5.31
CA GLY A 53 9.41 4.34 5.30
C GLY A 53 9.08 3.19 4.35
N THR A 54 8.19 3.41 3.38
CA THR A 54 7.71 2.37 2.45
C THR A 54 7.29 3.01 1.11
N PRO A 55 7.43 2.30 -0.03
CA PRO A 55 6.95 2.80 -1.31
C PRO A 55 5.44 3.12 -1.28
N VAL A 56 5.06 4.26 -1.85
CA VAL A 56 3.65 4.70 -1.93
C VAL A 56 3.09 4.52 -3.33
N ARG A 57 1.78 4.28 -3.43
CA ARG A 57 1.03 4.27 -4.69
C ARG A 57 -0.02 5.37 -4.65
N ILE A 58 0.07 6.32 -5.57
CA ILE A 58 -0.90 7.39 -5.73
C ILE A 58 -2.06 6.90 -6.60
N ILE A 59 -3.29 7.13 -6.15
CA ILE A 59 -4.52 6.74 -6.88
C ILE A 59 -5.38 8.00 -7.03
N HIS A 60 -5.55 8.45 -8.27
CA HIS A 60 -6.46 9.55 -8.58
C HIS A 60 -7.87 9.01 -8.79
N ARG A 61 -8.84 9.53 -8.03
CA ARG A 61 -10.26 9.24 -8.20
C ARG A 61 -11.00 10.53 -8.53
N ARG A 62 -11.65 10.58 -9.70
CA ARG A 62 -12.69 11.58 -10.00
C ARG A 62 -14.02 11.00 -9.51
N LEU A 63 -14.75 11.75 -8.69
CA LEU A 63 -16.11 11.42 -8.26
C LEU A 63 -17.11 11.96 -9.27
#